data_AF-A0A1R1LUM7-F1
#
_entry.id   AF-A0A1R1LUM7-F1
#
_cell.length_a   1.000
_cell.length_b   1.000
_cell.length_c   1.000
_cell.angle_alpha   90.00
_cell.angle_beta   90.00
_cell.angle_gamma   90.00
#
_symmetry.space_group_name_H-M   'P 1'
#
loop_
_entity.id
_entity.type
_entity.pdbx_description
1 polymer ?
#
loop_
_entity_poly.entity_id
_entity_poly.type
_entity_poly.pdbx_seq_one_letter_code
_entity_poly.pdbx_strand_id
1 'polypeptide(L)'
;MIPLPVGEVRLHDARRSTHTDVTLESFSLARTPVTGADGERPWSGVTWFAAIHWCNLASAAAGLPHAYVVERRTVRWDVSSTGYRLPTAAEWEFACRAGTGGPTYGDLADDVDGPQPVGRKVPNGFGLHDMLGNVWEWCWDYADPARYGEYRSLRGGGWADASWHVRVSARRDLVQHWRRFLDGPERYLRHLG
;
A
#
# COMPACT_ATOMS: atom_id res chain seq x y z
N MET A 1 -15.36 1.62 4.55
CA MET A 1 -14.84 2.12 3.27
C MET A 1 -15.19 3.59 3.12
N ILE A 2 -14.33 4.39 2.50
CA ILE A 2 -14.55 5.80 2.16
C ILE A 2 -14.67 5.88 0.64
N PRO A 3 -15.74 6.49 0.09
CA PRO A 3 -15.84 6.76 -1.34
C PRO A 3 -14.90 7.90 -1.73
N LEU A 4 -14.13 7.69 -2.78
CA LEU A 4 -13.18 8.64 -3.35
C LEU A 4 -13.64 9.04 -4.76
N PRO A 5 -13.51 10.33 -5.12
CA PRO A 5 -13.99 10.83 -6.40
C PRO A 5 -13.11 10.34 -7.56
N VAL A 6 -13.61 10.54 -8.78
CA VAL A 6 -12.79 10.55 -9.99
C VAL A 6 -11.62 11.53 -9.80
N GLY A 7 -10.46 11.21 -10.34
CA GLY A 7 -9.30 12.08 -10.16
C GLY A 7 -8.13 11.74 -11.08
N GLU A 8 -7.06 12.50 -10.94
CA GLU A 8 -5.83 12.33 -11.70
C GLU A 8 -4.63 12.32 -10.76
N VAL A 9 -3.64 11.49 -11.08
CA VAL A 9 -2.38 11.43 -10.35
C VAL A 9 -1.21 11.29 -11.30
N ARG A 10 -0.17 12.08 -11.06
CA ARG A 10 1.11 11.98 -11.76
C ARG A 10 2.07 11.14 -10.95
N LEU A 11 2.36 9.92 -11.41
CA LEU A 11 3.34 9.03 -10.81
C LEU A 11 4.75 9.38 -11.31
N HIS A 12 5.69 9.55 -10.38
CA HIS A 12 7.09 9.82 -10.70
C HIS A 12 7.96 8.57 -10.53
N ASP A 13 8.64 8.15 -11.60
CA ASP A 13 9.70 7.16 -11.55
C ASP A 13 11.08 7.82 -11.56
N ALA A 14 11.58 8.13 -10.37
CA ALA A 14 12.91 8.71 -10.19
C ALA A 14 14.07 7.83 -10.75
N ARG A 15 13.88 6.52 -10.91
CA ARG A 15 14.95 5.63 -11.45
C ARG A 15 15.12 5.80 -12.95
N ARG A 16 14.02 6.09 -13.65
CA ARG A 16 13.98 6.27 -15.11
C ARG A 16 13.88 7.75 -15.50
N SER A 17 13.73 8.64 -14.52
CA SER A 17 13.43 10.06 -14.72
C SER A 17 12.19 10.27 -15.59
N THR A 18 11.18 9.41 -15.43
CA THR A 18 9.92 9.45 -16.19
C THR A 18 8.73 9.75 -15.30
N HIS A 19 7.65 10.24 -15.92
CA HIS A 19 6.38 10.47 -15.26
C HIS A 19 5.26 9.81 -16.06
N THR A 20 4.24 9.32 -15.36
CA THR A 20 3.03 8.77 -15.96
C THR A 20 1.82 9.45 -15.33
N ASP A 21 0.98 10.05 -16.16
CA ASP A 21 -0.31 10.59 -15.74
C ASP A 21 -1.37 9.49 -15.82
N VAL A 22 -2.13 9.31 -14.74
CA VAL A 22 -3.17 8.28 -14.61
C VAL A 22 -4.48 8.95 -14.21
N THR A 23 -5.50 8.77 -15.04
CA THR A 23 -6.89 9.12 -14.71
C THR A 23 -7.55 7.94 -14.00
N LEU A 24 -8.21 8.21 -12.88
CA LEU A 24 -8.86 7.24 -12.01
C LEU A 24 -10.36 7.45 -12.02
N GLU A 25 -11.12 6.38 -12.20
CA GLU A 25 -12.56 6.38 -11.88
C GLU A 25 -12.78 6.51 -10.37
N SER A 26 -14.01 6.83 -9.94
CA SER A 26 -14.33 6.80 -8.51
C SER A 26 -14.19 5.39 -7.95
N PHE A 27 -13.60 5.27 -6.77
CA PHE A 27 -13.41 4.00 -6.08
C PHE A 27 -13.64 4.17 -4.57
N SER A 28 -13.53 3.09 -3.81
CA SER A 28 -13.59 3.17 -2.35
C SER A 28 -12.35 2.56 -1.73
N LEU A 29 -11.83 3.18 -0.67
CA LEU A 29 -10.68 2.69 0.08
C LEU A 29 -11.03 2.47 1.56
N ALA A 30 -10.34 1.54 2.23
CA ALA A 30 -10.51 1.36 3.67
C ALA A 30 -10.04 2.64 4.41
N ARG A 31 -10.71 3.00 5.50
CA ARG A 31 -10.38 4.21 6.29
C ARG A 31 -9.00 4.10 6.95
N THR A 32 -8.62 2.88 7.29
CA THR A 32 -7.39 2.49 7.98
C THR A 32 -6.85 1.22 7.33
N PRO A 33 -5.58 0.85 7.59
CA PRO A 33 -5.09 -0.49 7.30
C PRO A 33 -5.98 -1.57 7.91
N VAL A 34 -5.99 -2.75 7.28
CA VAL A 34 -6.65 -3.95 7.84
C VAL A 34 -5.96 -4.32 9.15
N THR A 35 -6.72 -4.54 10.21
CA THR A 35 -6.18 -4.88 11.53
C THR A 35 -5.84 -6.36 11.65
N GLY A 36 -4.87 -6.67 12.51
CA GLY A 36 -4.52 -8.03 12.90
C GLY A 36 -5.56 -8.67 13.82
N ALA A 37 -5.20 -9.81 14.40
CA ALA A 37 -6.08 -10.57 15.29
C ALA A 37 -6.45 -9.81 16.59
N ASP A 38 -5.65 -8.82 16.99
CA ASP A 38 -5.95 -7.96 18.14
C ASP A 38 -7.05 -6.91 17.85
N GLY A 39 -7.41 -6.71 16.58
CA GLY A 39 -8.41 -5.73 16.16
C GLY A 39 -7.99 -4.27 16.31
N GLU A 40 -6.74 -4.00 16.68
CA GLU A 40 -6.26 -2.65 16.97
C GLU A 40 -5.10 -2.26 16.05
N ARG A 41 -4.09 -3.12 15.92
CA ARG A 41 -2.87 -2.82 15.16
C ARG A 41 -3.01 -3.30 13.73
N PRO A 42 -2.31 -2.68 12.76
CA PRO A 42 -2.33 -3.13 11.39
C PRO A 42 -1.82 -4.57 11.28
N TRP A 43 -2.42 -5.34 10.38
CA TRP A 43 -1.97 -6.67 10.04
C TRP A 43 -0.70 -6.59 9.21
N SER A 44 0.45 -6.67 9.88
CA SER A 44 1.78 -6.49 9.29
C SER A 44 2.48 -7.84 9.05
N GLY A 45 3.66 -7.82 8.41
CA GLY A 45 4.44 -9.05 8.17
C GLY A 45 3.80 -10.06 7.20
N VAL A 46 2.83 -9.63 6.40
CA VAL A 46 2.05 -10.49 5.50
C VAL A 46 2.60 -10.52 4.09
N THR A 47 2.53 -11.68 3.43
CA THR A 47 2.88 -11.77 2.02
C THR A 47 1.79 -11.15 1.15
N TRP A 48 2.16 -10.73 -0.05
CA TRP A 48 1.20 -10.25 -1.04
C TRP A 48 0.12 -11.31 -1.35
N PHE A 49 0.51 -12.59 -1.44
CA PHE A 49 -0.45 -13.70 -1.60
C PHE A 49 -1.46 -13.81 -0.44
N ALA A 50 -1.01 -13.59 0.80
CA ALA A 50 -1.92 -13.59 1.94
C ALA A 50 -2.91 -12.41 1.87
N ALA A 51 -2.44 -11.24 1.43
CA ALA A 51 -3.28 -10.05 1.28
C ALA A 51 -4.37 -10.23 0.21
N ILE A 52 -4.04 -10.75 -0.98
CA ILE A 52 -5.05 -11.01 -2.02
C ILE A 52 -6.03 -12.12 -1.62
N HIS A 53 -5.57 -13.11 -0.85
CA HIS A 53 -6.44 -14.18 -0.36
C HIS A 53 -7.43 -13.62 0.66
N TRP A 54 -6.96 -12.74 1.55
CA TRP A 54 -7.83 -11.99 2.46
C TRP A 54 -8.87 -11.17 1.70
N CYS A 55 -8.49 -10.48 0.63
CA CYS A 55 -9.45 -9.73 -0.21
C CYS A 55 -10.59 -10.62 -0.74
N ASN A 56 -10.27 -11.81 -1.25
CA ASN A 56 -11.29 -12.76 -1.71
C ASN A 56 -12.15 -13.29 -0.55
N LEU A 57 -11.56 -13.63 0.60
CA LEU A 57 -12.30 -14.07 1.78
C LEU A 57 -13.25 -12.97 2.30
N ALA A 58 -12.78 -11.73 2.36
CA ALA A 58 -13.60 -10.58 2.74
C ALA A 58 -14.73 -10.35 1.74
N SER A 59 -14.48 -10.57 0.44
CA SER A 59 -15.50 -10.45 -0.60
C SER A 59 -16.59 -11.51 -0.42
N ALA A 60 -16.21 -12.77 -0.23
CA ALA A 60 -17.13 -13.86 0.03
C ALA A 60 -17.96 -13.62 1.30
N ALA A 61 -17.33 -13.15 2.38
CA ALA A 61 -18.02 -12.82 3.63
C ALA A 61 -19.05 -11.68 3.45
N ALA A 62 -18.82 -10.77 2.50
CA ALA A 62 -19.74 -9.70 2.14
C ALA A 62 -20.74 -10.07 1.04
N GLY A 63 -20.73 -11.32 0.53
CA GLY A 63 -21.58 -11.75 -0.57
C GLY A 63 -21.21 -11.16 -1.94
N LEU A 64 -19.96 -10.72 -2.11
CA LEU A 64 -19.42 -10.13 -3.33
C LEU A 64 -18.62 -11.16 -4.15
N PRO A 65 -18.55 -11.01 -5.49
CA PRO A 65 -17.68 -11.85 -6.32
C PRO A 65 -16.21 -11.67 -5.94
N HIS A 66 -15.38 -12.69 -6.17
CA HIS A 66 -13.94 -12.58 -5.96
C HIS A 66 -13.32 -11.62 -6.98
N ALA A 67 -12.39 -10.77 -6.55
CA ALA A 67 -11.61 -9.93 -7.46
C ALA A 67 -10.44 -10.71 -8.10
N TYR A 68 -9.91 -11.72 -7.41
CA TYR A 68 -8.73 -12.44 -7.88
C TYR A 68 -9.04 -13.89 -8.21
N VAL A 69 -8.58 -14.34 -9.38
CA VAL A 69 -8.48 -15.75 -9.76
C VAL A 69 -7.04 -16.19 -9.58
N VAL A 70 -6.81 -17.19 -8.73
CA VAL A 70 -5.49 -17.68 -8.37
C VAL A 70 -5.30 -19.09 -8.92
N GLU A 71 -4.35 -19.25 -9.84
CA GLU A 71 -4.00 -20.53 -10.46
C GLU A 71 -2.51 -20.82 -10.22
N ARG A 72 -2.22 -21.70 -9.26
CA ARG A 72 -0.85 -22.00 -8.79
C ARG A 72 -0.14 -20.73 -8.30
N ARG A 73 0.75 -20.16 -9.14
CA ARG A 73 1.51 -18.92 -8.88
C ARG A 73 1.06 -17.76 -9.76
N THR A 74 0.12 -17.98 -10.67
CA THR A 74 -0.43 -16.95 -11.54
C THR A 74 -1.67 -16.37 -10.86
N VAL A 75 -1.72 -15.04 -10.76
CA VAL A 75 -2.87 -14.33 -10.22
C VAL A 75 -3.40 -13.39 -11.29
N ARG A 76 -4.67 -13.56 -11.63
CA ARG A 76 -5.39 -12.67 -12.53
C ARG A 76 -6.39 -11.86 -11.72
N TRP A 77 -6.37 -10.55 -11.91
CA TRP A 77 -7.42 -9.66 -11.43
C TRP A 77 -8.57 -9.64 -12.45
N ASP A 78 -9.78 -9.95 -12.00
CA ASP A 78 -11.02 -9.68 -12.73
C ASP A 78 -11.45 -8.23 -12.48
N VAL A 79 -11.17 -7.37 -13.46
CA VAL A 79 -11.47 -5.93 -13.38
C VAL A 79 -12.97 -5.62 -13.40
N SER A 80 -13.82 -6.58 -13.77
CA SER A 80 -15.28 -6.42 -13.73
C SER A 80 -15.88 -6.75 -12.35
N SER A 81 -15.07 -7.34 -11.47
CA SER A 81 -15.52 -7.74 -10.14
C SER A 81 -15.73 -6.54 -9.23
N THR A 82 -16.82 -6.57 -8.46
CA THR A 82 -17.13 -5.61 -7.40
C THR A 82 -16.59 -6.02 -6.04
N GLY A 83 -15.81 -7.11 -5.97
CA GLY A 83 -15.16 -7.58 -4.75
C GLY A 83 -14.04 -6.68 -4.26
N TYR A 84 -13.61 -6.91 -3.02
CA TYR A 84 -12.45 -6.25 -2.45
C TYR A 84 -11.16 -6.68 -3.16
N ARG A 85 -10.23 -5.75 -3.23
CA ARG A 85 -8.91 -5.93 -3.85
C ARG A 85 -7.90 -4.99 -3.20
N LEU A 86 -6.62 -5.23 -3.47
CA LEU A 86 -5.57 -4.24 -3.20
C LEU A 86 -5.76 -3.01 -4.09
N PRO A 87 -5.42 -1.80 -3.60
CA PRO A 87 -5.37 -0.62 -4.45
C PRO A 87 -4.25 -0.76 -5.49
N THR A 88 -4.39 -0.08 -6.61
CA THR A 88 -3.24 0.16 -7.49
C THR A 88 -2.31 1.20 -6.86
N ALA A 89 -1.06 1.26 -7.30
CA ALA A 89 -0.09 2.25 -6.87
C ALA A 89 -0.55 3.68 -7.22
N ALA A 90 -1.35 3.84 -8.28
CA ALA A 90 -1.96 5.11 -8.66
C ALA A 90 -3.10 5.49 -7.71
N GLU A 91 -4.04 4.57 -7.46
CA GLU A 91 -5.15 4.77 -6.52
C GLU A 91 -4.64 5.10 -5.11
N TRP A 92 -3.62 4.38 -4.65
CA TRP A 92 -3.00 4.60 -3.35
C TRP A 92 -2.38 5.99 -3.26
N GLU A 93 -1.62 6.41 -4.27
CA GLU A 93 -0.96 7.73 -4.27
C GLU A 93 -1.97 8.88 -4.35
N PHE A 94 -3.00 8.74 -5.20
CA PHE A 94 -4.10 9.70 -5.26
C PHE A 94 -4.80 9.84 -3.92
N ALA A 95 -5.16 8.71 -3.30
CA ALA A 95 -5.81 8.65 -2.01
C ALA A 95 -4.93 9.26 -0.91
N CYS A 96 -3.63 8.98 -0.91
CA CYS A 96 -2.67 9.50 0.05
C CYS A 96 -2.51 11.02 -0.07
N ARG A 97 -2.41 11.54 -1.31
CA ARG A 97 -2.27 12.98 -1.57
C ARG A 97 -3.47 13.77 -1.07
N ALA A 98 -4.69 13.28 -1.32
CA ALA A 98 -5.93 13.95 -0.95
C ALA A 98 -5.94 15.46 -1.32
N GLY A 99 -5.46 15.78 -2.53
CA GLY A 99 -5.35 17.14 -3.05
C GLY A 99 -4.07 17.90 -2.66
N THR A 100 -3.18 17.33 -1.85
CA THR A 100 -1.90 17.96 -1.48
C THR A 100 -0.81 17.71 -2.53
N GLY A 101 0.03 18.73 -2.77
CA GLY A 101 1.19 18.66 -3.67
C GLY A 101 2.51 18.27 -2.99
N GLY A 102 2.52 18.22 -1.65
CA GLY A 102 3.71 17.98 -0.85
C GLY A 102 4.16 16.51 -0.82
N PRO A 103 5.34 16.24 -0.23
CA PRO A 103 5.83 14.88 0.00
C PRO A 103 5.06 14.14 1.10
N THR A 104 4.35 14.88 1.97
CA THR A 104 3.46 14.36 3.02
C THR A 104 2.14 15.13 2.95
N TYR A 105 1.06 14.57 3.50
CA TYR A 105 -0.24 15.24 3.62
C TYR A 105 -0.43 15.94 4.98
N GLY A 106 0.60 15.95 5.83
CA GLY A 106 0.57 16.52 7.17
C GLY A 106 1.86 16.24 7.95
N ASP A 107 1.86 16.63 9.22
CA ASP A 107 2.94 16.31 10.15
C ASP A 107 2.84 14.85 10.60
N LEU A 108 3.86 14.08 10.24
CA LEU A 108 3.96 12.65 10.50
C LEU A 108 5.09 12.47 11.51
N ALA A 109 4.79 12.67 12.78
CA ALA A 109 5.70 12.28 13.85
C ALA A 109 5.34 10.87 14.29
N ASP A 110 6.35 10.02 14.47
CA ASP A 110 6.33 8.89 15.42
C ASP A 110 7.77 8.39 15.59
N ASP A 111 8.32 8.56 16.79
CA ASP A 111 9.49 7.82 17.28
C ASP A 111 8.95 6.66 18.11
N VAL A 112 8.70 5.53 17.46
CA VAL A 112 8.02 4.37 18.05
C VAL A 112 8.75 3.08 17.73
N ASP A 113 8.73 2.13 18.66
CA ASP A 113 9.44 0.85 18.54
C ASP A 113 8.60 -0.27 17.88
N GLY A 114 7.47 0.08 17.24
CA GLY A 114 6.59 -0.90 16.60
C GLY A 114 5.31 -0.32 15.99
N PRO A 115 4.52 -1.16 15.30
CA PRO A 115 3.22 -0.76 14.76
C PRO A 115 2.27 -0.29 15.86
N GLN A 116 1.58 0.81 15.60
CA GLN A 116 0.64 1.44 16.53
C GLN A 116 -0.81 1.09 16.16
N PRO A 117 -1.76 1.18 17.12
CA PRO A 117 -3.18 1.07 16.81
C PRO A 117 -3.58 2.00 15.65
N VAL A 118 -4.39 1.50 14.72
CA VAL A 118 -4.78 2.26 13.52
C VAL A 118 -5.70 3.44 13.87
N GLY A 119 -5.75 4.44 12.99
CA GLY A 119 -6.66 5.58 13.11
C GLY A 119 -6.26 6.62 14.15
N ARG A 120 -5.06 6.52 14.75
CA ARG A 120 -4.60 7.44 15.79
C ARG A 120 -3.97 8.71 15.24
N LYS A 121 -3.40 8.65 14.03
CA LYS A 121 -2.85 9.83 13.33
C LYS A 121 -3.96 10.71 12.79
N VAL A 122 -3.64 11.98 12.56
CA VAL A 122 -4.52 12.91 11.85
C VAL A 122 -4.81 12.35 10.45
N PRO A 123 -6.09 12.24 10.04
CA PRO A 123 -6.42 11.77 8.71
C PRO A 123 -6.07 12.82 7.65
N ASN A 124 -5.86 12.38 6.41
CA ASN A 124 -5.68 13.28 5.28
C ASN A 124 -7.02 13.93 4.86
N GLY A 125 -6.99 14.76 3.80
CA GLY A 125 -8.16 15.49 3.30
C GLY A 125 -9.35 14.61 2.86
N PHE A 126 -9.16 13.30 2.66
CA PHE A 126 -10.23 12.35 2.38
C PHE A 126 -10.71 11.58 3.62
N GLY A 127 -10.15 11.84 4.80
CA GLY A 127 -10.52 11.13 6.02
C GLY A 127 -9.82 9.77 6.17
N LEU A 128 -8.76 9.49 5.40
CA LEU A 128 -7.95 8.29 5.47
C LEU A 128 -6.84 8.47 6.51
N HIS A 129 -6.64 7.47 7.35
CA HIS A 129 -5.59 7.46 8.37
C HIS A 129 -4.45 6.55 7.96
N ASP A 130 -3.28 6.78 8.56
CA ASP A 130 -2.09 5.92 8.46
C ASP A 130 -1.58 5.66 7.03
N MET A 131 -2.00 6.47 6.05
CA MET A 131 -1.50 6.40 4.67
C MET A 131 0.00 6.70 4.59
N LEU A 132 0.61 7.31 5.62
CA LEU A 132 2.06 7.47 5.71
C LEU A 132 2.57 7.05 7.10
N GLY A 133 3.45 6.04 7.11
CA GLY A 133 4.03 5.43 8.32
C GLY A 133 3.18 4.28 8.87
N ASN A 134 3.44 3.90 10.12
CA ASN A 134 2.88 2.69 10.75
C ASN A 134 3.37 1.40 10.07
N VAL A 135 2.81 1.03 8.92
CA VAL A 135 3.25 -0.15 8.14
C VAL A 135 3.27 0.15 6.65
N TRP A 136 4.12 -0.58 5.92
CA TRP A 136 4.08 -0.57 4.46
C TRP A 136 2.79 -1.23 3.94
N GLU A 137 2.17 -0.64 2.92
CA GLU A 137 0.93 -1.14 2.33
C GLU A 137 1.13 -1.74 0.94
N TRP A 138 0.66 -2.96 0.73
CA TRP A 138 0.73 -3.66 -0.56
C TRP A 138 -0.20 -3.03 -1.59
N CYS A 139 0.33 -2.79 -2.79
CA CYS A 139 -0.44 -2.47 -3.99
C CYS A 139 -0.55 -3.68 -4.92
N TRP A 140 -1.51 -3.62 -5.84
CA TRP A 140 -1.66 -4.60 -6.93
C TRP A 140 -0.42 -4.64 -7.83
N ASP A 141 0.15 -3.47 -8.13
CA ASP A 141 1.16 -3.27 -9.16
C ASP A 141 2.44 -4.08 -8.94
N TYR A 142 3.01 -4.54 -10.04
CA TYR A 142 4.40 -4.96 -10.07
C TYR A 142 5.32 -3.74 -9.97
N ALA A 143 6.39 -3.86 -9.18
CA ALA A 143 7.35 -2.78 -8.98
C ALA A 143 8.12 -2.41 -10.26
N ASP A 144 8.60 -3.42 -10.97
CA ASP A 144 9.21 -3.31 -12.30
C ASP A 144 9.21 -4.71 -12.94
N PRO A 145 8.18 -5.07 -13.72
CA PRO A 145 8.06 -6.41 -14.31
C PRO A 145 9.28 -6.77 -15.17
N ALA A 146 9.86 -5.78 -15.87
CA ALA A 146 10.96 -5.97 -16.80
C ALA A 146 12.28 -6.32 -16.11
N ARG A 147 12.43 -6.00 -14.83
CA ARG A 147 13.68 -6.15 -14.08
C ARG A 147 13.60 -7.13 -12.92
N TYR A 148 12.43 -7.21 -12.27
CA TYR A 148 12.28 -7.94 -11.02
C TYR A 148 11.16 -8.99 -11.04
N GLY A 149 10.42 -9.16 -12.14
CA GLY A 149 9.52 -10.30 -12.41
C GLY A 149 8.37 -10.51 -11.41
N GLU A 150 8.68 -10.91 -10.18
CA GLU A 150 7.75 -11.28 -9.10
C GLU A 150 7.59 -10.22 -8.00
N TYR A 151 8.24 -9.06 -8.12
CA TYR A 151 8.22 -8.02 -7.07
C TYR A 151 6.97 -7.15 -7.19
N ARG A 152 6.27 -6.97 -6.06
CA ARG A 152 5.08 -6.11 -5.94
C ARG A 152 5.43 -4.82 -5.23
N SER A 153 4.66 -3.78 -5.52
CA SER A 153 4.86 -2.45 -4.94
C SER A 153 4.28 -2.36 -3.53
N LEU A 154 5.05 -1.75 -2.63
CA LEU A 154 4.64 -1.29 -1.31
C LEU A 154 4.74 0.23 -1.26
N ARG A 155 3.83 0.86 -0.52
CA ARG A 155 3.76 2.32 -0.38
C ARG A 155 3.69 2.75 1.09
N GLY A 156 4.03 4.03 1.33
CA GLY A 156 3.74 4.73 2.58
C GLY A 156 4.88 4.84 3.59
N GLY A 157 5.72 3.81 3.70
CA GLY A 157 6.73 3.74 4.77
C GLY A 157 6.20 3.06 6.04
N GLY A 158 7.08 2.47 6.84
CA GLY A 158 6.75 1.83 8.11
C GLY A 158 7.30 2.57 9.32
N TRP A 159 6.91 2.11 10.51
CA TRP A 159 7.38 2.64 11.80
C TRP A 159 8.91 2.61 11.98
N ALA A 160 9.58 1.67 11.31
CA ALA A 160 11.04 1.50 11.38
C ALA A 160 11.81 2.36 10.36
N ASP A 161 11.12 3.09 9.48
CA ASP A 161 11.75 3.94 8.48
C ASP A 161 12.02 5.34 9.03
N ALA A 162 13.14 5.93 8.61
CA ALA A 162 13.41 7.33 8.89
C ALA A 162 12.32 8.22 8.28
N SER A 163 12.00 9.35 8.93
CA SER A 163 10.91 10.24 8.50
C SER A 163 11.01 10.72 7.05
N TRP A 164 12.23 10.89 6.51
CA TRP A 164 12.43 11.27 5.10
C TRP A 164 12.11 10.14 4.09
N HIS A 165 11.95 8.89 4.55
CA HIS A 165 11.45 7.75 3.77
C HIS A 165 9.92 7.60 3.84
N VAL A 166 9.26 8.25 4.81
CA VAL A 166 7.80 8.22 4.99
C VAL A 166 7.17 9.36 4.17
N ARG A 167 6.98 9.11 2.87
CA ARG A 167 6.48 10.12 1.91
C ARG A 167 5.60 9.49 0.84
N VAL A 168 4.73 10.29 0.24
CA VAL A 168 3.75 9.91 -0.78
C VAL A 168 4.37 9.09 -1.93
N SER A 169 5.54 9.51 -2.42
CA SER A 169 6.25 8.85 -3.52
C SER A 169 7.19 7.73 -3.08
N ALA A 170 7.26 7.44 -1.78
CA ALA A 170 8.06 6.33 -1.27
C ALA A 170 7.49 5.01 -1.78
N ARG A 171 8.40 4.18 -2.29
CA ARG A 171 8.08 2.83 -2.74
C ARG A 171 9.12 1.86 -2.25
N ARG A 172 8.67 0.69 -1.82
CA ARG A 172 9.51 -0.48 -1.59
C ARG A 172 9.05 -1.59 -2.52
N ASP A 173 10.01 -2.38 -3.00
CA ASP A 173 9.74 -3.47 -3.91
C ASP A 173 10.08 -4.75 -3.16
N LEU A 174 9.11 -5.65 -2.97
CA LEU A 174 9.33 -6.93 -2.31
C LEU A 174 8.81 -8.09 -3.13
N VAL A 175 9.52 -9.22 -3.05
CA VAL A 175 9.12 -10.47 -3.68
C VAL A 175 7.79 -10.93 -3.08
N GLN A 176 6.82 -11.29 -3.93
CA GLN A 176 5.46 -11.70 -3.57
C GLN A 176 5.30 -12.77 -2.47
N HIS A 177 6.35 -13.55 -2.15
CA HIS A 177 6.34 -14.63 -1.15
C HIS A 177 7.22 -14.37 0.09
N TRP A 178 7.93 -13.25 0.19
CA TRP A 178 8.82 -12.96 1.32
C TRP A 178 8.14 -12.11 2.40
N ARG A 179 8.43 -12.43 3.67
CA ARG A 179 7.96 -11.67 4.87
C ARG A 179 9.06 -10.86 5.57
N ARG A 180 10.33 -11.11 5.25
CA ARG A 180 11.52 -10.71 6.05
C ARG A 180 11.77 -9.20 6.14
N PHE A 181 10.98 -8.38 5.45
CA PHE A 181 11.31 -6.99 5.15
C PHE A 181 10.19 -5.99 5.41
N LEU A 182 9.08 -6.39 6.02
CA LEU A 182 7.92 -5.51 6.13
C LEU A 182 8.01 -4.55 7.33
N ASP A 183 8.63 -4.97 8.44
CA ASP A 183 8.49 -4.26 9.72
C ASP A 183 9.76 -4.31 10.60
N GLY A 184 10.97 -4.40 10.03
CA GLY A 184 12.21 -4.52 10.80
C GLY A 184 13.22 -3.38 10.56
N PRO A 185 13.96 -2.92 11.58
CA PRO A 185 15.03 -1.94 11.41
C PRO A 185 16.28 -2.62 10.83
N GLU A 186 16.61 -2.38 9.57
CA GLU A 186 17.95 -2.72 9.07
C GLU A 186 18.84 -1.47 9.09
N ARG A 187 19.77 -1.44 10.05
CA ARG A 187 21.00 -0.65 9.95
C ARG A 187 21.65 -0.99 8.61
N TYR A 188 21.87 0.03 7.78
CA TYR A 188 22.66 0.01 6.57
C TYR A 188 23.86 -0.96 6.65
N LEU A 189 23.85 -2.04 5.88
CA LEU A 189 25.05 -2.79 5.55
C LEU A 189 25.44 -2.51 4.11
N ARG A 190 26.34 -1.53 3.99
CA ARG A 190 27.23 -1.33 2.85
C ARG A 190 28.08 -2.59 2.70
N HIS A 191 27.97 -3.33 1.60
CA HIS A 191 29.08 -4.19 1.20
C HIS A 191 30.15 -3.29 0.55
N LEU A 192 31.23 -3.10 1.29
CA LEU A 192 32.53 -2.78 0.73
C LEU A 192 33.21 -4.12 0.44
N GLY A 193 33.66 -4.31 -0.80
CA GLY A 193 34.44 -5.49 -1.24
C GLY A 193 33.62 -6.47 -2.03
#